data_AF-A0A1Q9LFA7-F1
#
_entry.id   AF-A0A1Q9LFA7-F1
#
_cell.length_a   1.000
_cell.length_b   1.000
_cell.length_c   1.000
_cell.angle_alpha   90.00
_cell.angle_beta   90.00
_cell.angle_gamma   90.00
#
_symmetry.space_group_name_H-M   'P 1'
#
loop_
_entity.id
_entity.type
_entity.pdbx_description
1 polymer ?
#
loop_
_entity_poly.entity_id
_entity_poly.type
_entity_poly.pdbx_seq_one_letter_code
_entity_poly.pdbx_strand_id
1 'polypeptide(L)'
;MPRAPLTGPLTPGPAIDTSTVPLDRVRTAADLARCLDQVRRLAGAPSNRAIAAASGGRFGRTKVGQVLAGELPQRGFLVAYLAVCGVPEDELGEWLDAWARLIAVDSRADAVESLRAEVRRLTADLARAIETGARDLRAARDERDRALQECARLRARADDQAWGQVGSMRGTLD
;
A
#
# COMPACT_ATOMS: atom_id res chain seq x y z
N MET A 1 14.56 16.39 19.36
CA MET A 1 13.82 17.61 19.77
C MET A 1 12.55 17.17 20.48
N PRO A 2 12.52 17.11 21.83
CA PRO A 2 11.29 16.82 22.56
C PRO A 2 10.28 17.96 22.35
N ARG A 3 9.08 17.63 21.83
CA ARG A 3 7.98 18.59 21.76
C ARG A 3 7.60 19.00 23.18
N ALA A 4 7.61 20.30 23.47
CA ALA A 4 7.10 20.82 24.72
C ALA A 4 5.67 20.31 24.97
N PRO A 5 5.32 19.93 26.20
CA PRO A 5 3.98 19.45 26.51
C PRO A 5 2.96 20.55 26.19
N LEU A 6 1.90 20.19 25.47
CA LEU A 6 0.80 21.08 25.09
C LEU A 6 -0.07 21.29 26.34
N THR A 7 0.29 22.26 27.18
CA THR A 7 -0.24 22.42 28.55
C THR A 7 -1.35 23.46 28.70
N GLY A 8 -1.86 24.05 27.62
CA GLY A 8 -3.00 24.95 27.72
C GLY A 8 -4.27 24.19 28.14
N PRO A 9 -5.05 24.71 29.11
CA PRO A 9 -6.37 24.15 29.39
C PRO A 9 -7.21 24.17 28.10
N LEU A 10 -7.94 23.08 27.87
CA LEU A 10 -8.94 23.05 26.81
C LEU A 10 -10.11 23.93 27.26
N THR A 11 -10.50 24.90 26.46
CA THR A 11 -11.67 25.73 26.75
C THR A 11 -12.85 25.17 25.96
N PRO A 12 -13.75 24.37 26.59
CA PRO A 12 -14.92 23.85 25.90
C PRO A 12 -15.85 25.00 25.48
N GLY A 13 -16.46 24.85 24.31
CA GLY A 13 -17.51 25.77 23.84
C GLY A 13 -18.81 25.59 24.64
N PRO A 14 -19.78 26.50 24.48
CA PRO A 14 -21.13 26.29 25.00
C PRO A 14 -21.74 25.03 24.36
N ALA A 15 -22.50 24.25 25.14
CA ALA A 15 -23.13 23.03 24.65
C ALA A 15 -23.99 23.28 23.40
N ILE A 16 -23.81 22.48 22.36
CA ILE A 16 -24.60 22.51 21.13
C ILE A 16 -25.31 21.18 20.92
N ASP A 17 -26.49 21.21 20.29
CA ASP A 17 -27.22 20.02 19.87
C ASP A 17 -26.72 19.58 18.48
N THR A 18 -26.10 18.38 18.39
CA THR A 18 -25.62 17.84 17.11
C THR A 18 -26.54 16.79 16.47
N SER A 19 -27.76 16.61 16.99
CA SER A 19 -28.75 15.63 16.46
C SER A 19 -29.12 15.85 14.98
N THR A 20 -28.90 17.05 14.45
CA THR A 20 -29.15 17.40 13.04
C THR A 20 -27.99 17.04 12.09
N VAL A 21 -26.85 16.59 12.62
CA VAL A 21 -25.68 16.22 11.83
C VAL A 21 -25.80 14.75 11.37
N PRO A 22 -25.80 14.46 10.06
CA PRO A 22 -26.06 13.13 9.54
C PRO A 22 -24.81 12.21 9.59
N LEU A 23 -24.38 11.82 10.79
CA LEU A 23 -23.21 10.94 11.02
C LEU A 23 -23.36 9.54 10.41
N ASP A 24 -24.60 9.08 10.24
CA ASP A 24 -24.95 7.83 9.59
C ASP A 24 -24.56 7.81 8.10
N ARG A 25 -24.43 8.98 7.46
CA ARG A 25 -24.10 9.14 6.03
C ARG A 25 -22.62 9.35 5.75
N VAL A 26 -21.78 9.40 6.78
CA VAL A 26 -20.34 9.60 6.61
C VAL A 26 -19.71 8.35 5.99
N ARG A 27 -19.22 8.46 4.75
CA ARG A 27 -18.56 7.38 3.99
C ARG A 27 -17.15 7.73 3.53
N THR A 28 -16.84 9.02 3.48
CA THR A 28 -15.54 9.55 3.05
C THR A 28 -15.03 10.60 4.05
N ALA A 29 -13.73 10.91 3.96
CA ALA A 29 -13.15 12.00 4.76
C ALA A 29 -13.79 13.37 4.44
N ALA A 30 -14.24 13.58 3.19
CA ALA A 30 -14.98 14.77 2.80
C ALA A 30 -16.37 14.85 3.47
N ASP A 31 -17.06 13.73 3.68
CA ASP A 31 -18.32 13.71 4.41
C ASP A 31 -18.12 14.08 5.88
N LEU A 32 -17.08 13.53 6.51
CA LEU A 32 -16.71 13.88 7.88
C LEU A 32 -16.36 15.36 7.98
N ALA A 33 -15.57 15.90 7.05
CA ALA A 33 -15.21 17.32 7.02
C ALA A 33 -16.46 18.23 6.90
N ARG A 34 -17.45 17.83 6.08
CA ARG A 34 -18.74 18.53 5.99
C ARG A 34 -19.51 18.50 7.31
N CYS A 35 -19.54 17.36 7.99
CA CYS A 35 -20.18 17.22 9.31
C CYS A 35 -19.47 18.10 10.36
N LEU A 36 -18.13 18.16 10.35
CA LEU A 36 -17.35 19.03 11.22
C LEU A 36 -17.59 20.52 10.92
N ASP A 37 -17.70 20.92 9.66
CA ASP A 37 -18.07 22.30 9.31
C ASP A 37 -19.50 22.64 9.76
N GLN A 38 -20.44 21.69 9.69
CA GLN A 38 -21.80 21.88 10.22
C GLN A 38 -21.78 22.10 11.74
N VAL A 39 -21.05 21.28 12.50
CA VAL A 39 -20.83 21.47 13.94
C VAL A 39 -20.23 22.84 14.23
N ARG A 40 -19.21 23.24 13.46
CA ARG A 40 -18.61 24.57 13.58
C ARG A 40 -19.64 25.68 13.39
N ARG A 41 -20.53 25.56 12.39
CA ARG A 41 -21.60 26.54 12.15
C ARG A 41 -22.61 26.60 13.29
N LEU A 42 -23.01 25.44 13.84
CA LEU A 42 -23.88 25.35 15.01
C LEU A 42 -23.24 26.02 16.24
N ALA A 43 -21.92 25.92 16.38
CA ALA A 43 -21.14 26.59 17.42
C ALA A 43 -20.93 28.12 17.18
N GLY A 44 -21.65 28.73 16.24
CA GLY A 44 -21.51 30.16 15.90
C GLY A 44 -20.38 30.47 14.92
N ALA A 45 -19.93 29.48 14.15
CA ALA A 45 -18.89 29.59 13.11
C ALA A 45 -17.56 30.18 13.59
N PRO A 46 -16.95 29.66 14.69
CA PRO A 46 -15.67 30.15 15.16
C PRO A 46 -14.60 30.02 14.05
N SER A 47 -13.72 31.01 14.00
CA SER A 47 -12.61 31.01 13.05
C SER A 47 -11.59 29.92 13.38
N ASN A 48 -10.87 29.40 12.38
CA ASN A 48 -9.81 28.40 12.62
C ASN A 48 -8.75 28.87 13.64
N ARG A 49 -8.52 30.19 13.73
CA ARG A 49 -7.64 30.79 14.73
C ARG A 49 -8.22 30.68 16.14
N ALA A 50 -9.52 30.95 16.30
CA ALA A 50 -10.21 30.84 17.58
C ALA A 50 -10.25 29.39 18.07
N ILE A 51 -10.56 28.45 17.17
CA ILE A 51 -10.59 27.01 17.51
C ILE A 51 -9.20 26.53 17.95
N ALA A 52 -8.15 26.89 17.21
CA ALA A 52 -6.78 26.53 17.58
C ALA A 52 -6.35 27.13 18.93
N ALA A 53 -6.73 28.38 19.23
CA ALA A 53 -6.46 29.00 20.51
C ALA A 53 -7.20 28.29 21.66
N ALA A 54 -8.49 28.02 21.49
CA ALA A 54 -9.32 27.31 22.48
C ALA A 54 -8.88 25.85 22.72
N SER A 55 -8.17 25.25 21.76
CA SER A 55 -7.60 23.91 21.90
C SER A 55 -6.46 23.81 22.93
N GLY A 56 -5.97 24.93 23.47
CA GLY A 56 -4.83 24.95 24.39
C GLY A 56 -3.51 24.50 23.75
N GLY A 57 -3.39 24.67 22.43
CA GLY A 57 -2.20 24.30 21.66
C GLY A 57 -2.18 22.85 21.14
N ARG A 58 -3.22 22.05 21.39
CA ARG A 58 -3.33 20.65 20.92
C ARG A 58 -3.17 20.51 19.40
N PHE A 59 -3.60 21.53 18.65
CA PHE A 59 -3.41 21.59 17.21
C PHE A 59 -3.29 23.03 16.71
N GLY A 60 -2.58 23.20 15.59
CA GLY A 60 -2.40 24.50 14.95
C GLY A 60 -3.54 24.86 13.98
N ARG A 61 -3.66 26.15 13.66
CA ARG A 61 -4.63 26.69 12.68
C ARG A 61 -4.59 25.95 11.34
N THR A 62 -3.40 25.64 10.83
CA THR A 62 -3.22 24.95 9.54
C THR A 62 -3.89 23.58 9.58
N LYS A 63 -3.74 22.83 10.68
CA LYS A 63 -4.34 21.50 10.83
C LYS A 63 -5.86 21.55 10.80
N VAL A 64 -6.46 22.56 11.44
CA VAL A 64 -7.91 22.79 11.35
C VAL A 64 -8.35 23.00 9.91
N GLY A 65 -7.62 23.85 9.16
CA GLY A 65 -7.89 24.09 7.75
C GLY A 65 -7.78 22.82 6.88
N GLN A 66 -6.76 21.99 7.11
CA GLN A 66 -6.56 20.75 6.36
C GLN A 66 -7.67 19.72 6.63
N VAL A 67 -8.07 19.55 7.91
CA VAL A 67 -9.15 18.63 8.26
C VAL A 67 -10.47 19.08 7.67
N LEU A 68 -10.79 20.38 7.73
CA LEU A 68 -12.00 20.92 7.10
C LEU A 68 -11.93 20.88 5.56
N ALA A 69 -10.74 20.76 4.98
CA ALA A 69 -10.54 20.51 3.55
C ALA A 69 -10.62 19.02 3.17
N GLY A 70 -10.84 18.11 4.13
CA GLY A 70 -11.02 16.68 3.88
C GLY A 70 -9.85 15.78 4.31
N GLU A 71 -8.82 16.31 4.98
CA GLU A 71 -7.81 15.44 5.60
C GLU A 71 -8.41 14.68 6.79
N LEU A 72 -8.16 13.37 6.88
CA LEU A 72 -8.68 12.55 7.96
C LEU A 72 -8.02 12.94 9.30
N PRO A 73 -8.79 13.35 10.33
CA PRO A 73 -8.21 13.76 11.59
C PRO A 73 -7.68 12.57 12.39
N GLN A 74 -6.72 12.82 13.28
CA GLN A 74 -6.39 11.86 14.34
C GLN A 74 -7.45 11.90 15.44
N ARG A 75 -7.64 10.79 16.16
CA ARG A 75 -8.61 10.69 17.27
C ARG A 75 -8.51 11.85 18.27
N GLY A 76 -7.29 12.16 18.73
CA GLY A 76 -7.08 13.25 19.70
C GLY A 76 -7.42 14.64 19.15
N PHE A 77 -7.22 14.87 17.84
CA PHE A 77 -7.67 16.09 17.18
C PHE A 77 -9.20 16.16 17.18
N LEU A 78 -9.87 15.07 16.78
CA LEU A 78 -11.33 15.02 16.66
C LEU A 78 -12.01 15.32 18.00
N VAL A 79 -11.58 14.64 19.07
CA VAL A 79 -12.12 14.86 20.42
C VAL A 79 -11.93 16.31 20.87
N ALA A 80 -10.72 16.86 20.73
CA ALA A 80 -10.44 18.23 21.15
C ALA A 80 -11.19 19.27 20.28
N TYR A 81 -11.36 19.01 18.98
CA TYR A 81 -12.12 19.87 18.08
C TYR A 81 -13.61 19.91 18.46
N LEU A 82 -14.22 18.75 18.69
CA LEU A 82 -15.62 18.62 19.08
C LEU A 82 -15.88 19.30 20.44
N ALA A 83 -14.99 19.09 21.41
CA ALA A 83 -15.07 19.76 22.71
C ALA A 83 -14.98 21.30 22.60
N VAL A 84 -14.07 21.82 21.76
CA VAL A 84 -13.97 23.28 21.50
C VAL A 84 -15.24 23.82 20.83
N CYS A 85 -15.87 23.03 19.97
CA CYS A 85 -17.15 23.40 19.36
C CYS A 85 -18.35 23.19 20.29
N GLY A 86 -18.14 22.66 21.50
CA GLY A 86 -19.20 22.48 22.49
C GLY A 86 -20.04 21.22 22.30
N VAL A 87 -19.54 20.21 21.58
CA VAL A 87 -20.24 18.92 21.49
C VAL A 87 -20.19 18.22 22.85
N PRO A 88 -21.34 17.80 23.41
CA PRO A 88 -21.41 17.09 24.68
C PRO A 88 -20.59 15.78 24.68
N GLU A 89 -20.10 15.37 25.87
CA GLU A 89 -19.25 14.18 26.01
C GLU A 89 -20.01 12.88 25.68
N ASP A 90 -21.30 12.82 25.97
CA ASP A 90 -22.20 11.69 25.67
C ASP A 90 -22.44 11.52 24.15
N GLU A 91 -22.36 12.59 23.36
CA GLU A 91 -22.45 12.52 21.90
C GLU A 91 -21.13 12.11 21.24
N LEU A 92 -19.98 12.21 21.93
CA LEU A 92 -18.66 11.91 21.34
C LEU A 92 -18.54 10.47 20.84
N GLY A 93 -19.29 9.52 21.42
CA GLY A 93 -19.29 8.12 21.01
C GLY A 93 -19.67 7.96 19.54
N GLU A 94 -20.76 8.59 19.11
CA GLU A 94 -21.27 8.48 17.74
C GLU A 94 -20.29 9.06 16.70
N TRP A 95 -19.65 10.18 17.06
CA TRP A 95 -18.61 10.81 16.26
C TRP A 95 -17.37 9.93 16.12
N LEU A 96 -16.93 9.32 17.22
CA LEU A 96 -15.79 8.40 17.22
C LEU A 96 -16.08 7.13 16.44
N ASP A 97 -17.31 6.61 16.49
CA ASP A 97 -17.73 5.47 15.69
C ASP A 97 -17.77 5.80 14.20
N ALA A 98 -18.29 6.98 13.83
CA ALA A 98 -18.28 7.45 12.45
C ALA A 98 -16.85 7.58 11.90
N TRP A 99 -15.95 8.16 12.68
CA TRP A 99 -14.53 8.26 12.34
C TRP A 99 -13.85 6.88 12.26
N ALA A 100 -14.13 5.97 13.20
CA ALA A 100 -13.56 4.63 13.21
C ALA A 100 -13.98 3.81 11.98
N ARG A 101 -15.23 3.95 11.53
CA ARG A 101 -15.71 3.34 10.27
C ARG A 101 -14.88 3.80 9.07
N LEU A 102 -14.54 5.08 8.98
CA LEU A 102 -13.71 5.61 7.89
C LEU A 102 -12.30 5.04 7.93
N ILE A 103 -11.65 5.05 9.10
CA ILE A 103 -10.30 4.51 9.27
C ILE A 103 -10.25 3.02 8.92
N ALA A 104 -11.27 2.25 9.29
CA ALA A 104 -11.35 0.82 8.97
C ALA A 104 -11.48 0.55 7.46
N VAL A 105 -12.20 1.41 6.73
CA VAL A 105 -12.32 1.33 5.26
C VAL A 105 -11.00 1.69 4.59
N ASP A 106 -10.37 2.78 5.03
CA ASP A 106 -9.09 3.27 4.49
C ASP A 106 -7.96 2.25 4.73
N SER A 107 -7.84 1.74 5.95
CA SER A 107 -6.88 0.70 6.32
C SER A 107 -7.07 -0.58 5.50
N ARG A 108 -8.32 -0.93 5.17
CA ARG A 108 -8.61 -2.08 4.31
C ARG A 108 -8.19 -1.82 2.86
N ALA A 109 -8.41 -0.61 2.34
CA ALA A 109 -7.98 -0.24 1.00
C ALA A 109 -6.44 -0.32 0.87
N ASP A 110 -5.72 0.22 1.87
CA ASP A 110 -4.26 0.13 1.94
C ASP A 110 -3.76 -1.32 2.01
N ALA A 111 -4.40 -2.17 2.83
CA ALA A 111 -4.06 -3.58 2.93
C ALA A 111 -4.29 -4.33 1.59
N VAL A 112 -5.37 -4.01 0.88
CA VAL A 112 -5.66 -4.59 -0.45
C VAL A 112 -4.62 -4.14 -1.47
N GLU A 113 -4.23 -2.87 -1.48
CA GLU A 113 -3.21 -2.39 -2.41
C GLU A 113 -1.82 -2.95 -2.10
N SER A 114 -1.48 -3.09 -0.81
CA SER A 114 -0.27 -3.79 -0.37
C SER A 114 -0.25 -5.25 -0.85
N LEU A 115 -1.36 -5.98 -0.68
CA LEU A 115 -1.49 -7.36 -1.16
C LEU A 115 -1.38 -7.44 -2.69
N ARG A 116 -1.98 -6.49 -3.43
CA ARG A 116 -1.85 -6.42 -4.89
C ARG A 116 -0.41 -6.16 -5.32
N ALA A 117 0.30 -5.27 -4.64
CA ALA A 117 1.72 -5.02 -4.90
C ALA A 117 2.55 -6.29 -4.68
N GLU A 118 2.26 -7.05 -3.62
CA GLU A 118 2.92 -8.32 -3.33
C GLU A 118 2.63 -9.39 -4.40
N VAL A 119 1.38 -9.55 -4.82
CA VAL A 119 1.02 -10.47 -5.91
C VAL A 119 1.72 -10.09 -7.21
N ARG A 120 1.80 -8.79 -7.54
CA ARG A 120 2.54 -8.31 -8.72
C ARG A 120 4.03 -8.67 -8.63
N ARG A 121 4.65 -8.50 -7.46
CA ARG A 121 6.05 -8.87 -7.22
C ARG A 121 6.27 -10.37 -7.42
N LEU A 122 5.47 -11.21 -6.76
CA LEU A 122 5.60 -12.68 -6.86
C LEU A 122 5.36 -13.17 -8.30
N THR A 123 4.42 -12.56 -9.02
CA THR A 123 4.17 -12.87 -10.43
C THR A 123 5.40 -12.56 -11.30
N ALA A 124 6.04 -11.41 -11.09
CA ALA A 124 7.26 -11.05 -11.82
C ALA A 124 8.44 -11.96 -11.46
N ASP A 125 8.56 -12.39 -10.21
CA ASP A 125 9.57 -13.35 -9.77
C ASP A 125 9.38 -14.71 -10.43
N LEU A 126 8.14 -15.21 -10.47
CA LEU A 126 7.79 -16.46 -11.13
C LEU A 126 8.10 -16.40 -12.64
N ALA A 127 7.75 -15.29 -13.31
CA ALA A 127 8.06 -15.10 -14.73
C ALA A 127 9.57 -15.18 -14.99
N ARG A 128 10.38 -14.49 -14.18
CA ARG A 128 11.86 -14.54 -14.27
C ARG A 128 12.43 -15.94 -14.04
N ALA A 129 11.86 -16.68 -13.10
CA ALA A 129 12.26 -18.06 -12.83
C ALA A 129 11.94 -18.97 -14.02
N ILE A 130 10.76 -18.84 -14.61
CA ILE A 130 10.36 -19.58 -15.82
C ILE A 130 11.30 -19.27 -16.99
N GLU A 131 11.60 -17.99 -17.23
CA GLU A 131 12.51 -17.58 -18.31
C GLU A 131 13.93 -18.12 -18.11
N THR A 132 14.41 -18.12 -16.87
CA THR A 132 15.72 -18.68 -16.53
C THR A 132 15.75 -20.18 -16.76
N GLY A 133 14.77 -20.93 -16.23
CA GLY A 133 14.66 -22.35 -16.48
C GLY A 133 14.52 -22.70 -17.97
N ALA A 134 13.79 -21.89 -18.74
CA ALA A 134 13.67 -22.08 -20.18
C ALA A 134 14.99 -21.83 -20.93
N ARG A 135 15.82 -20.87 -20.48
CA ARG A 135 17.18 -20.66 -21.01
C ARG A 135 18.08 -21.84 -20.69
N ASP A 136 18.05 -22.31 -19.46
CA ASP A 136 18.88 -23.43 -19.02
C ASP A 136 18.53 -24.72 -19.76
N LEU A 137 17.23 -25.00 -19.94
CA LEU A 137 16.77 -26.15 -20.72
C LEU A 137 17.20 -26.07 -22.20
N ARG A 138 17.16 -24.88 -22.80
CA ARG A 138 17.67 -24.68 -24.17
C ARG A 138 19.17 -24.94 -24.25
N ALA A 139 19.94 -24.37 -23.32
CA ALA A 139 21.38 -24.58 -23.28
C ALA A 139 21.75 -26.07 -23.10
N ALA A 140 21.05 -26.78 -22.22
CA ALA A 140 21.25 -28.22 -22.03
C ALA A 140 20.90 -29.04 -23.28
N ARG A 141 19.84 -28.66 -24.00
CA ARG A 141 19.46 -29.30 -25.27
C ARG A 141 20.52 -29.06 -26.34
N ASP A 142 21.00 -27.84 -26.49
CA ASP A 142 22.06 -27.50 -27.44
C ASP A 142 23.34 -28.28 -27.15
N GLU A 143 23.71 -28.42 -25.88
CA GLU A 143 24.88 -29.18 -25.46
C GLU A 143 24.75 -30.67 -25.78
N ARG A 144 23.59 -31.26 -25.49
CA ARG A 144 23.30 -32.65 -25.87
C ARG A 144 23.38 -32.85 -27.38
N ASP A 145 22.81 -31.93 -28.16
CA ASP A 145 22.78 -32.03 -29.62
C ASP A 145 24.21 -31.89 -30.21
N ARG A 146 25.08 -31.06 -29.61
CA ARG A 146 26.52 -31.02 -29.94
C ARG A 146 27.23 -32.33 -29.64
N ALA A 147 27.02 -32.89 -28.45
CA ALA A 147 27.63 -34.16 -28.07
C ALA A 147 27.22 -35.30 -29.03
N LEU A 148 25.94 -35.35 -29.43
CA LEU A 148 25.46 -36.32 -30.42
C LEU A 148 26.12 -36.13 -31.79
N GLN A 149 26.31 -34.89 -32.26
CA GLN A 149 27.03 -34.60 -33.50
C GLN A 149 28.50 -35.03 -33.43
N GLU A 150 29.15 -34.81 -32.31
CA GLU A 150 30.53 -35.24 -32.09
C GLU A 150 30.65 -36.77 -32.11
N CYS A 151 29.78 -37.48 -31.39
CA CYS A 151 29.74 -38.95 -31.43
C CYS A 151 29.52 -39.47 -32.86
N ALA A 152 28.61 -38.85 -33.62
CA ALA A 152 28.36 -39.22 -35.01
C ALA A 152 29.60 -39.01 -35.90
N ARG A 153 30.31 -37.89 -35.74
CA ARG A 153 31.58 -37.62 -36.45
C ARG A 153 32.67 -38.62 -36.09
N LEU A 154 32.84 -38.93 -34.81
CA LEU A 154 33.82 -39.90 -34.33
C LEU A 154 33.52 -41.31 -34.89
N ARG A 155 32.25 -41.70 -34.91
CA ARG A 155 31.82 -42.97 -35.49
C ARG A 155 32.13 -43.04 -36.99
N ALA A 156 31.79 -42.00 -37.76
CA ALA A 156 32.09 -41.94 -39.19
C ALA A 156 33.60 -42.07 -39.46
N ARG A 157 34.43 -41.36 -38.68
CA ARG A 157 35.89 -41.45 -38.78
C ARG A 157 36.43 -42.85 -38.46
N ALA A 158 35.86 -43.51 -37.46
CA ALA A 158 36.25 -44.87 -37.10
C ALA A 158 35.88 -45.88 -38.19
N ASP A 159 34.68 -45.74 -38.79
CA ASP A 159 34.24 -46.57 -39.91
C ASP A 159 35.16 -46.39 -41.14
N ASP A 160 35.51 -45.14 -41.49
CA ASP A 160 36.45 -44.85 -42.59
C ASP A 160 37.84 -45.48 -42.33
N GLN A 161 38.35 -45.39 -41.10
CA GLN A 161 39.63 -45.99 -40.73
C GLN A 161 39.59 -47.52 -40.83
N ALA A 162 38.50 -48.15 -40.38
CA ALA A 162 38.32 -49.60 -40.46
C ALA A 162 38.31 -50.08 -41.92
N TRP A 163 37.58 -49.39 -42.80
CA TRP A 163 37.57 -49.70 -44.23
C TRP A 163 38.94 -49.49 -44.89
N GLY A 164 39.66 -48.42 -44.53
CA GLY A 164 41.02 -48.18 -45.00
C GLY A 164 41.99 -49.30 -44.62
N GLN A 165 41.92 -49.82 -43.39
CA GLN A 165 42.73 -50.96 -42.94
C GLN A 165 42.39 -52.25 -43.71
N VAL A 166 41.11 -52.54 -43.93
CA VAL A 166 40.68 -53.71 -44.72
C VAL A 166 41.17 -53.61 -46.16
N GLY A 167 41.10 -52.42 -46.77
CA GLY A 167 41.64 -52.16 -48.11
C GLY A 167 43.15 -52.39 -48.18
N SER A 168 43.89 -51.88 -47.20
CA SER A 168 45.34 -52.09 -47.09
C SER A 168 45.71 -53.57 -46.92
N MET A 169 44.97 -54.33 -46.10
CA MET A 169 45.22 -55.75 -45.88
C MET A 169 44.97 -56.59 -47.15
N ARG A 170 43.98 -56.21 -47.98
CA ARG A 170 43.75 -56.88 -49.27
C ARG A 170 44.87 -56.62 -50.27
N GLY A 171 45.35 -55.37 -50.39
CA GLY A 171 46.42 -55.02 -51.32
C GLY A 171 47.78 -55.65 -51.02
N THR A 172 47.99 -56.18 -49.80
CA THR A 172 49.21 -56.92 -49.44
C THR A 172 49.17 -58.41 -49.77
N LEU A 173 48.02 -58.96 -50.17
CA LEU A 173 47.84 -60.38 -50.47
C LEU A 173 47.91 -60.71 -51.97
N ASP A 174 47.92 -59.69 -52.83
CA ASP A 174 48.12 -59.78 -54.28
C ASP A 174 49.58 -59.50 -54.65
#